data_AF-A0A847FKG2-F1
#
_entry.id   AF-A0A847FKG2-F1
#
_cell.length_a   1.000
_cell.length_b   1.000
_cell.length_c   1.000
_cell.angle_alpha   90.00
_cell.angle_beta   90.00
_cell.angle_gamma   90.00
#
_symmetry.space_group_name_H-M   'P 1'
#
loop_
_entity.id
_entity.type
_entity.pdbx_description
1 polymer ?
#
loop_
_entity_poly.entity_id
_entity_poly.type
_entity_poly.pdbx_seq_one_letter_code
_entity_poly.pdbx_strand_id
1 'polypeptide(L)'
;MSEPQPLDLTAGEAAALVHRELEAAGLSLEAADLDPALDAYVRALGLALQLGPAAAEEVLRAVLDGARHLARGGDALGLATMGPAVAGLVDQVRDAGALPATPVMEAWATVAAGIGAFLGQWGVALSLPADHRQAMRARLQAHAAILDAATDSLFRLAAWPEEQPKE
;
A
#
# COMPACT_ATOMS: atom_id res chain seq x y z
N MET A 1 3.53 -26.06 -6.79
CA MET A 1 2.90 -24.72 -6.81
C MET A 1 1.63 -24.86 -7.61
N SER A 2 0.47 -24.68 -6.98
CA SER A 2 -0.81 -24.74 -7.69
C SER A 2 -0.94 -23.52 -8.61
N GLU A 3 -1.39 -23.73 -9.85
CA GLU A 3 -1.67 -22.63 -10.76
C GLU A 3 -2.73 -21.70 -10.16
N PRO A 4 -2.61 -20.37 -10.32
CA PRO A 4 -3.61 -19.43 -9.85
C PRO A 4 -4.95 -19.72 -10.54
N GLN A 5 -5.96 -20.07 -9.75
CA GLN A 5 -7.30 -20.37 -10.27
C GLN A 5 -8.03 -19.05 -10.55
N PRO A 6 -8.50 -18.80 -11.78
CA PRO A 6 -9.29 -17.62 -12.07
C PRO A 6 -10.62 -17.69 -11.31
N LEU A 7 -10.92 -16.64 -10.54
CA LEU A 7 -12.21 -16.47 -9.89
C LEU A 7 -13.15 -15.76 -10.86
N ASP A 8 -14.20 -16.44 -11.30
CA ASP A 8 -15.22 -15.86 -12.17
C ASP A 8 -16.21 -15.08 -11.29
N LEU A 9 -15.93 -13.79 -11.08
CA LEU A 9 -16.71 -12.89 -10.24
C LEU A 9 -17.32 -11.77 -11.07
N THR A 10 -18.55 -11.38 -10.75
CA THR A 10 -19.09 -10.10 -11.22
C THR A 10 -18.35 -8.94 -10.57
N ALA A 11 -18.36 -7.76 -11.20
CA ALA A 11 -17.75 -6.55 -10.63
C ALA A 11 -18.29 -6.21 -9.22
N GLY A 12 -19.58 -6.47 -8.97
CA GLY A 12 -20.20 -6.27 -7.66
C GLY A 12 -19.71 -7.25 -6.59
N GLU A 13 -19.54 -8.53 -6.94
CA GLU A 13 -19.01 -9.54 -6.03
C GLU A 13 -17.53 -9.29 -5.70
N ALA A 14 -16.76 -8.87 -6.70
CA ALA A 14 -15.36 -8.50 -6.52
C ALA A 14 -15.22 -7.25 -5.62
N ALA A 15 -16.06 -6.23 -5.81
CA ALA A 15 -16.08 -5.06 -4.92
C ALA A 15 -16.48 -5.43 -3.47
N ALA A 16 -17.47 -6.31 -3.29
CA ALA A 16 -17.83 -6.82 -1.96
C ALA A 16 -16.71 -7.66 -1.33
N LEU A 17 -15.93 -8.38 -2.14
CA LEU A 17 -14.76 -9.10 -1.65
C LEU A 17 -13.64 -8.14 -1.22
N VAL A 18 -13.36 -7.09 -2.01
CA VAL A 18 -12.42 -6.03 -1.62
C VAL A 18 -12.79 -5.47 -0.25
N HIS A 19 -14.06 -5.11 -0.05
CA HIS A 19 -14.51 -4.56 1.23
C HIS A 19 -14.28 -5.52 2.41
N ARG A 20 -14.61 -6.81 2.23
CA ARG A 20 -14.38 -7.84 3.26
C ARG A 20 -12.90 -8.03 3.59
N GLU A 21 -12.03 -7.99 2.60
CA GLU A 21 -10.59 -8.08 2.83
C GLU A 21 -10.07 -6.84 3.58
N LEU A 22 -10.59 -5.64 3.29
CA LEU A 22 -10.23 -4.43 4.05
C LEU A 22 -10.72 -4.49 5.51
N GLU A 23 -11.93 -4.99 5.75
CA GLU A 23 -12.42 -5.23 7.12
C GLU A 23 -11.55 -6.24 7.87
N ALA A 24 -11.19 -7.34 7.21
CA ALA A 24 -10.32 -8.37 7.79
C ALA A 24 -8.91 -7.82 8.10
N ALA A 25 -8.37 -6.96 7.22
CA ALA A 25 -7.10 -6.30 7.44
C ALA A 25 -7.14 -5.38 8.68
N GLY A 26 -8.20 -4.59 8.82
CA GLY A 26 -8.42 -3.73 9.97
C GLY A 26 -8.50 -4.51 11.28
N LEU A 27 -9.31 -5.56 11.33
CA LEU A 27 -9.46 -6.43 12.50
C LEU A 27 -8.13 -7.10 12.89
N SER A 28 -7.34 -7.54 11.90
CA SER A 28 -6.05 -8.18 12.14
C SER A 28 -5.01 -7.17 12.67
N LEU A 29 -4.98 -5.95 12.12
CA LEU A 29 -4.14 -4.87 12.66
C LEU A 29 -4.51 -4.50 14.10
N GLU A 30 -5.80 -4.40 14.42
CA GLU A 30 -6.27 -4.13 15.79
C GLU A 30 -5.86 -5.24 16.77
N ALA A 31 -5.80 -6.48 16.30
CA ALA A 31 -5.31 -7.63 17.04
C ALA A 31 -3.77 -7.74 17.10
N ALA A 32 -3.04 -6.81 16.48
CA ALA A 32 -1.58 -6.84 16.28
C ALA A 32 -1.08 -8.10 15.55
N ASP A 33 -1.93 -8.67 14.68
CA ASP A 33 -1.59 -9.80 13.82
C ASP A 33 -1.28 -9.30 12.40
N LEU A 34 -0.01 -9.06 12.13
CA LEU A 34 0.44 -8.37 10.92
C LEU A 34 0.33 -9.24 9.67
N ASP A 35 0.69 -10.52 9.73
CA ASP A 35 0.72 -11.38 8.54
C ASP A 35 -0.66 -11.50 7.88
N PRO A 36 -1.76 -11.79 8.62
CA PRO A 36 -3.10 -11.82 8.05
C PRO A 36 -3.56 -10.44 7.55
N ALA A 37 -3.14 -9.35 8.20
CA ALA A 37 -3.47 -8.00 7.76
C ALA A 37 -2.84 -7.68 6.40
N LEU A 38 -1.55 -7.97 6.25
CA LEU A 38 -0.82 -7.75 5.00
C LEU A 38 -1.38 -8.61 3.87
N ASP A 39 -1.65 -9.88 4.14
CA ASP A 39 -2.27 -10.80 3.19
C ASP A 39 -3.62 -10.29 2.70
N ALA A 40 -4.44 -9.74 3.60
CA ALA A 40 -5.74 -9.18 3.26
C ALA A 40 -5.62 -7.89 2.42
N TYR A 41 -4.71 -6.98 2.77
CA TYR A 41 -4.41 -5.81 1.95
C TYR A 41 -3.92 -6.19 0.55
N VAL A 42 -3.06 -7.20 0.45
CA VAL A 42 -2.53 -7.69 -0.83
C VAL A 42 -3.65 -8.28 -1.69
N ARG A 43 -4.53 -9.11 -1.11
CA ARG A 43 -5.70 -9.64 -1.82
C ARG A 43 -6.64 -8.53 -2.29
N ALA A 44 -6.95 -7.57 -1.41
CA ALA A 44 -7.79 -6.43 -1.75
C ALA A 44 -7.22 -5.61 -2.92
N LEU A 45 -5.92 -5.31 -2.88
CA LEU A 45 -5.25 -4.50 -3.90
C LEU A 45 -5.20 -5.22 -5.25
N GLY A 46 -4.96 -6.53 -5.24
CA GLY A 46 -4.91 -7.33 -6.47
C GLY A 46 -6.26 -7.36 -7.20
N LEU A 47 -7.36 -7.43 -6.45
CA LEU A 47 -8.71 -7.31 -6.98
C LEU A 47 -9.03 -5.88 -7.44
N ALA A 48 -8.68 -4.89 -6.63
CA ALA A 48 -8.94 -3.49 -6.92
C ALA A 48 -8.25 -3.00 -8.21
N LEU A 49 -7.01 -3.44 -8.46
CA LEU A 49 -6.29 -3.16 -9.71
C LEU A 49 -6.96 -3.76 -10.95
N GLN A 50 -7.81 -4.78 -10.80
CA GLN A 50 -8.60 -5.35 -11.89
C GLN A 50 -9.93 -4.61 -12.08
N LEU A 51 -10.51 -4.09 -10.99
CA LEU A 51 -11.81 -3.41 -11.00
C LEU A 51 -11.74 -1.97 -11.51
N GLY A 52 -10.61 -1.29 -11.27
CA GLY A 52 -10.36 0.03 -11.84
C GLY A 52 -9.91 1.09 -10.83
N PRO A 53 -9.81 2.36 -11.27
CA PRO A 53 -9.24 3.46 -10.49
C PRO A 53 -9.88 3.68 -9.12
N ALA A 54 -11.21 3.67 -9.05
CA ALA A 54 -11.93 3.97 -7.81
C ALA A 54 -11.66 2.92 -6.72
N ALA A 55 -11.66 1.64 -7.10
CA ALA A 55 -11.34 0.55 -6.17
C ALA A 55 -9.87 0.60 -5.74
N ALA A 56 -8.95 0.86 -6.69
CA ALA A 56 -7.53 0.98 -6.40
C ALA A 56 -7.24 2.14 -5.43
N GLU A 57 -7.89 3.28 -5.62
CA GLU A 57 -7.83 4.40 -4.69
C GLU A 57 -8.28 4.00 -3.28
N GLU A 58 -9.46 3.40 -3.15
CA GLU A 58 -10.03 2.99 -1.87
C GLU A 58 -9.08 2.07 -1.09
N VAL A 59 -8.56 1.04 -1.74
CA VAL A 59 -7.63 0.11 -1.11
C VAL A 59 -6.31 0.80 -0.74
N LEU A 60 -5.77 1.65 -1.61
CA LEU A 60 -4.56 2.39 -1.30
C LEU A 60 -4.76 3.31 -0.09
N ARG A 61 -5.91 3.99 0.04
CA ARG A 61 -6.22 4.76 1.26
C ARG A 61 -6.19 3.88 2.51
N ALA A 62 -6.82 2.71 2.45
CA ALA A 62 -6.85 1.76 3.58
C ALA A 62 -5.45 1.22 3.94
N VAL A 63 -4.61 0.92 2.94
CA VAL A 63 -3.20 0.55 3.15
C VAL A 63 -2.45 1.68 3.84
N LEU A 64 -2.64 2.93 3.39
CA LEU A 64 -1.96 4.07 4.01
C LEU A 64 -2.44 4.30 5.45
N ASP A 65 -3.72 4.10 5.75
CA ASP A 65 -4.25 4.19 7.11
C ASP A 65 -3.68 3.08 8.02
N GLY A 66 -3.57 1.86 7.51
CA GLY A 66 -2.87 0.77 8.19
C GLY A 66 -1.39 1.09 8.45
N ALA A 67 -0.70 1.64 7.46
CA ALA A 67 0.67 2.10 7.61
C ALA A 67 0.81 3.23 8.65
N ARG A 68 -0.13 4.18 8.70
CA ARG A 68 -0.15 5.22 9.74
C ARG A 68 -0.35 4.60 11.13
N HIS A 69 -1.18 3.58 11.26
CA HIS A 69 -1.36 2.85 12.51
C HIS A 69 -0.04 2.22 12.99
N LEU A 70 0.65 1.48 12.11
CA LEU A 70 1.96 0.89 12.41
C LEU A 70 2.99 1.96 12.79
N ALA A 71 3.03 3.06 12.03
CA ALA A 71 3.95 4.15 12.28
C ALA A 71 3.73 4.81 13.65
N ARG A 72 2.47 5.04 14.05
CA ARG A 72 2.13 5.58 15.39
C ARG A 72 2.45 4.59 16.51
N GLY A 73 2.34 3.30 16.24
CA GLY A 73 2.77 2.24 17.16
C GLY A 73 4.29 2.04 17.25
N GLY A 74 5.08 2.76 16.42
CA GLY A 74 6.52 2.58 16.35
C GLY A 74 6.96 1.29 15.63
N ASP A 75 6.05 0.61 14.92
CA ASP A 75 6.34 -0.65 14.24
C ASP A 75 7.04 -0.42 12.88
N ALA A 76 8.34 -0.14 12.98
CA ALA A 76 9.22 0.04 11.83
C ALA A 76 9.33 -1.23 10.97
N LEU A 77 9.30 -2.41 11.58
CA LEU A 77 9.40 -3.69 10.87
C LEU A 77 8.12 -3.93 10.07
N GLY A 78 6.95 -3.69 10.64
CA GLY A 78 5.68 -3.86 9.94
C GLY A 78 5.59 -2.98 8.70
N LEU A 79 6.05 -1.73 8.78
CA LEU A 79 6.15 -0.84 7.62
C LEU A 79 7.16 -1.33 6.57
N ALA A 80 8.32 -1.80 7.02
CA ALA A 80 9.36 -2.35 6.15
C ALA A 80 8.93 -3.64 5.44
N THR A 81 7.96 -4.37 6.00
CA THR A 81 7.34 -5.56 5.38
C THR A 81 6.17 -5.19 4.47
N MET A 82 5.30 -4.27 4.90
CA MET A 82 4.12 -3.82 4.14
C MET A 82 4.51 -3.23 2.78
N GLY A 83 5.54 -2.37 2.76
CA GLY A 83 5.96 -1.69 1.53
C GLY A 83 6.34 -2.63 0.38
N PRO A 84 7.28 -3.57 0.59
CA PRO A 84 7.63 -4.59 -0.39
C PRO A 84 6.48 -5.51 -0.78
N ALA A 85 5.57 -5.84 0.15
CA ALA A 85 4.39 -6.65 -0.17
C ALA A 85 3.47 -5.95 -1.17
N VAL A 86 3.19 -4.66 -0.95
CA VAL A 86 2.41 -3.82 -1.87
C VAL A 86 3.10 -3.67 -3.23
N ALA A 87 4.40 -3.36 -3.24
CA ALA A 87 5.14 -3.20 -4.49
C ALA A 87 5.25 -4.51 -5.28
N GLY A 88 5.58 -5.62 -4.61
CA GLY A 88 5.73 -6.94 -5.23
C GLY A 88 4.41 -7.50 -5.78
N LEU A 89 3.27 -7.17 -5.16
CA LEU A 89 1.97 -7.51 -5.73
C LEU A 89 1.73 -6.83 -7.08
N VAL A 90 2.10 -5.56 -7.22
CA VAL A 90 1.92 -4.85 -8.49
C VAL A 90 2.70 -5.55 -9.61
N ASP A 91 3.93 -5.97 -9.32
CA ASP A 91 4.74 -6.73 -10.28
C ASP A 91 4.06 -8.07 -10.63
N GLN A 92 3.52 -8.79 -9.65
CA GLN A 92 2.77 -10.04 -9.90
C GLN A 92 1.51 -9.82 -10.76
N VAL A 93 0.76 -8.74 -10.52
CA VAL A 93 -0.45 -8.40 -11.31
C VAL A 93 -0.07 -8.06 -12.76
N ARG A 94 1.06 -7.38 -12.97
CA ARG A 94 1.61 -7.10 -14.31
C ARG A 94 2.08 -8.36 -15.01
N ASP A 95 2.88 -9.18 -14.34
CA ASP A 95 3.44 -10.42 -14.89
C ASP A 95 2.36 -11.43 -15.25
N ALA A 96 1.27 -11.47 -14.48
CA ALA A 96 0.11 -12.30 -14.76
C ALA A 96 -0.78 -11.77 -15.91
N GLY A 97 -0.52 -10.55 -16.41
CA GLY A 97 -1.39 -9.89 -17.40
C GLY A 97 -2.79 -9.58 -16.85
N ALA A 98 -2.94 -9.51 -15.53
CA ALA A 98 -4.23 -9.28 -14.87
C ALA A 98 -4.60 -7.80 -14.82
N LEU A 99 -3.63 -6.89 -14.98
CA LEU A 99 -3.91 -5.46 -15.06
C LEU A 99 -4.69 -5.12 -16.34
N PRO A 100 -5.82 -4.38 -16.26
CA PRO A 100 -6.53 -3.94 -17.45
C PRO A 100 -5.60 -3.11 -18.36
N ALA A 101 -5.54 -3.45 -19.65
CA ALA A 101 -4.63 -2.86 -20.64
C ALA A 101 -5.02 -1.42 -21.03
N THR A 102 -5.02 -0.51 -20.06
CA THR A 102 -5.33 0.91 -20.24
C THR A 102 -4.21 1.76 -19.62
N PRO A 103 -3.87 2.92 -20.22
CA PRO A 103 -2.86 3.82 -19.65
C PRO A 103 -3.19 4.28 -18.24
N VAL A 104 -4.49 4.42 -17.94
CA VAL A 104 -4.97 4.83 -16.61
C VAL A 104 -4.63 3.76 -15.57
N MET A 105 -4.90 2.49 -15.85
CA MET A 105 -4.57 1.42 -14.90
C MET A 105 -3.07 1.20 -14.74
N GLU A 106 -2.28 1.42 -15.80
CA GLU A 106 -0.81 1.38 -15.69
C GLU A 106 -0.28 2.50 -14.78
N ALA A 107 -0.88 3.69 -14.84
CA ALA A 107 -0.55 4.78 -13.93
C ALA A 107 -0.93 4.44 -12.48
N TRP A 108 -2.10 3.84 -12.25
CA TRP A 108 -2.53 3.39 -10.91
C TRP A 108 -1.65 2.29 -10.34
N ALA A 109 -1.26 1.30 -11.15
CA ALA A 109 -0.29 0.28 -10.77
C ALA A 109 1.05 0.92 -10.38
N THR A 110 1.52 1.90 -11.15
CA THR A 110 2.76 2.65 -10.85
C THR A 110 2.66 3.43 -9.54
N VAL A 111 1.52 4.09 -9.28
CA VAL A 111 1.25 4.78 -8.01
C VAL A 111 1.25 3.79 -6.85
N ALA A 112 0.59 2.64 -6.98
CA ALA A 112 0.57 1.60 -5.94
C ALA A 112 1.98 1.09 -5.62
N ALA A 113 2.79 0.80 -6.64
CA ALA A 113 4.18 0.38 -6.46
C ALA A 113 5.04 1.47 -5.79
N GLY A 114 4.84 2.73 -6.20
CA GLY A 114 5.52 3.88 -5.60
C GLY A 114 5.15 4.08 -4.12
N ILE A 115 3.87 3.93 -3.78
CA ILE A 115 3.39 3.93 -2.39
C ILE A 115 4.04 2.79 -1.61
N GLY A 116 4.06 1.56 -2.13
CA GLY A 116 4.73 0.44 -1.49
C GLY A 116 6.22 0.73 -1.23
N ALA A 117 6.93 1.24 -2.23
CA ALA A 117 8.33 1.64 -2.07
C ALA A 117 8.53 2.76 -1.04
N PHE A 118 7.63 3.75 -0.99
CA PHE A 118 7.66 4.81 0.02
C PHE A 118 7.49 4.24 1.43
N LEU A 119 6.48 3.39 1.66
CA LEU A 119 6.23 2.76 2.97
C LEU A 119 7.40 1.90 3.44
N GLY A 120 7.98 1.11 2.55
CA GLY A 120 9.14 0.28 2.86
C GLY A 120 10.35 1.12 3.25
N GLN A 121 10.66 2.17 2.47
CA GLN A 121 11.74 3.10 2.79
C GLN A 121 11.50 3.84 4.11
N TRP A 122 10.24 4.15 4.42
CA TRP A 122 9.86 4.77 5.69
C TRP A 122 10.11 3.84 6.87
N GLY A 123 9.68 2.59 6.79
CA GLY A 123 9.95 1.57 7.81
C GLY A 123 11.45 1.41 8.08
N VAL A 124 12.26 1.33 7.01
CA VAL A 124 13.72 1.29 7.15
C VAL A 124 14.25 2.56 7.81
N ALA A 125 13.73 3.75 7.47
CA ALA A 125 14.17 5.01 8.10
C ALA A 125 13.94 5.01 9.61
N LEU A 126 12.78 4.48 10.06
CA LEU A 126 12.45 4.39 11.47
C LEU A 126 13.38 3.45 12.23
N SER A 127 13.91 2.40 11.59
CA SER A 127 14.89 1.50 12.21
C SER A 127 16.32 2.06 12.31
N LEU A 128 16.62 3.19 11.65
CA LEU A 128 17.97 3.76 11.63
C LEU A 128 18.24 4.71 12.82
N PRO A 129 19.51 4.86 13.21
CA PRO A 129 19.95 5.93 14.12
C PRO A 129 19.62 7.33 13.58
N ALA A 130 19.43 8.31 14.47
CA ALA A 130 18.94 9.65 14.14
C ALA A 130 19.71 10.35 13.00
N ASP A 131 21.03 10.30 13.02
CA ASP A 131 21.88 10.94 12.00
C ASP A 131 21.64 10.37 10.59
N HIS A 132 21.43 9.05 10.49
CA HIS A 132 21.14 8.37 9.23
C HIS A 132 19.68 8.56 8.81
N ARG A 133 18.77 8.65 9.79
CA ARG A 133 17.35 8.93 9.58
C ARG A 133 17.12 10.30 8.93
N GLN A 134 17.88 11.32 9.32
CA GLN A 134 17.76 12.66 8.75
C GLN A 134 18.09 12.71 7.25
N ALA A 135 19.16 12.04 6.83
CA ALA A 135 19.53 11.95 5.42
C ALA A 135 18.44 11.22 4.61
N MET A 136 17.85 10.17 5.17
CA MET A 136 16.79 9.40 4.51
C MET A 136 15.46 10.15 4.45
N ARG A 137 15.19 11.02 5.43
CA ARG A 137 13.99 11.87 5.47
C ARG A 137 13.88 12.80 4.26
N ALA A 138 14.98 13.42 3.83
CA ALA A 138 14.98 14.28 2.63
C ALA A 138 14.61 13.49 1.36
N ARG A 139 15.12 12.26 1.23
CA ARG A 139 14.78 11.36 0.12
C ARG A 139 13.31 10.93 0.16
N LEU A 140 12.82 10.58 1.34
CA LEU A 140 11.41 10.23 1.55
C LEU A 140 10.48 11.40 1.21
N GLN A 141 10.85 12.62 1.60
CA GLN A 141 10.10 13.83 1.27
C GLN A 141 10.01 14.06 -0.24
N ALA A 142 11.13 13.88 -0.96
CA ALA A 142 11.15 14.01 -2.41
C ALA A 142 10.31 12.94 -3.11
N HIS A 143 10.38 11.69 -2.63
CA HIS A 143 9.55 10.60 -3.16
C HIS A 143 8.06 10.86 -2.92
N ALA A 144 7.69 11.29 -1.71
CA ALA A 144 6.33 11.65 -1.37
C ALA A 144 5.80 12.79 -2.26
N ALA A 145 6.60 13.82 -2.51
CA ALA A 145 6.22 14.94 -3.39
C ALA A 145 5.96 14.50 -4.84
N ILE A 146 6.73 13.54 -5.36
CA ILE A 146 6.51 12.97 -6.70
C ILE A 146 5.17 12.24 -6.76
N LEU A 147 4.89 11.41 -5.74
CA LEU A 147 3.63 10.66 -5.66
C LEU A 147 2.42 11.57 -5.46
N ASP A 148 2.54 12.60 -4.64
CA ASP A 148 1.49 13.61 -4.48
C ASP A 148 1.26 14.36 -5.79
N ALA A 149 2.30 14.78 -6.50
CA ALA A 149 2.13 15.42 -7.81
C ALA A 149 1.46 14.48 -8.84
N ALA A 150 1.82 13.20 -8.85
CA ALA A 150 1.23 12.20 -9.75
C ALA A 150 -0.24 11.90 -9.43
N THR A 151 -0.67 12.15 -8.19
CA THR A 151 -2.03 11.84 -7.70
C THR A 151 -2.86 13.09 -7.42
N ASP A 152 -2.39 14.28 -7.83
CA ASP A 152 -3.00 15.56 -7.46
C ASP A 152 -3.27 15.69 -5.94
N SER A 153 -2.29 15.25 -5.15
CA SER A 153 -2.29 15.23 -3.68
C SER A 153 -3.42 14.42 -3.05
N LEU A 154 -3.95 13.41 -3.76
CA LEU A 154 -5.02 12.54 -3.27
C LEU A 154 -4.70 11.87 -1.92
N PHE A 155 -3.43 11.50 -1.74
CA PHE A 155 -2.93 10.76 -0.58
C PHE A 155 -2.18 11.64 0.44
N ARG A 156 -1.68 12.81 0.03
CA ARG A 156 -0.94 13.79 0.86
C ARG A 156 0.26 13.16 1.59
N LEU A 157 1.03 12.34 0.89
CA LEU A 157 2.18 11.62 1.46
C LEU A 157 3.27 12.55 2.00
N ALA A 158 3.42 13.75 1.45
CA ALA A 158 4.42 14.71 1.92
C ALA A 158 4.10 15.25 3.33
N ALA A 159 2.83 15.22 3.75
CA ALA A 159 2.39 15.62 5.09
C ALA A 159 2.50 14.49 6.13
N TRP A 160 2.73 13.25 5.69
CA TRP A 160 2.88 12.08 6.55
C TRP A 160 3.88 12.23 7.71
N PRO A 161 5.09 12.82 7.52
CA PRO A 161 6.08 12.98 8.58
C PRO A 161 5.63 13.88 9.75
N GLU A 162 4.68 14.79 9.50
CA GLU A 162 4.26 15.82 10.45
C GLU A 162 3.08 15.36 11.33
N GLU A 163 2.42 14.27 10.95
CA GLU A 163 1.27 13.69 11.67
C GLU A 163 1.67 12.71 12.80
N GLN A 164 2.97 12.54 13.07
CA GLN A 164 3.45 11.71 14.18
C GLN A 164 3.54 12.51 15.50
N PRO A 165 3.22 11.90 16.65
CA PRO A 165 3.45 12.55 17.94
C PRO A 165 4.93 12.90 18.07
N LYS A 166 5.22 14.15 18.47
CA LYS A 166 6.57 14.57 18.82
C LYS A 166 7.00 13.75 20.05
N GLU A 167 8.13 13.04 19.92
CA GLU A 167 8.84 12.43 21.04
C GLU A 167 9.07 13.43 22.18
#